data_AF-A0A4Y2L3T1-F1
#
_entry.id   AF-A0A4Y2L3T1-F1
#
_cell.length_a   1.000
_cell.length_b   1.000
_cell.length_c   1.000
_cell.angle_alpha   90.00
_cell.angle_beta   90.00
_cell.angle_gamma   90.00
#
_symmetry.space_group_name_H-M   'P 1'
#
loop_
_entity.id
_entity.type
_entity.pdbx_description
1 polymer ?
#
loop_
_entity_poly.entity_id
_entity_poly.type
_entity_poly.pdbx_seq_one_letter_code
_entity_poly.pdbx_strand_id
1 'polypeptide(L)'
;MVEVGQKKDDFRKTNYLCLDECISFPDIATASIDTISHPGLSRRAGRPQKDFESCSIRTKRRRIKHILEISRQEEISMAVEVQLHREGKRNSAAIVKELCDFSPRRGTTMKKASKRFSSPKQSSLSEDHALMVDANLSTHQYKVNFRKKLKRRNKHNRKFRELFTRKTSRIDTNKDLINRLLLTSDPNIANLRSRPKTKRGKISKEVRELLEIRAPAPINQDAILSEYSDLEESDLDSE
;
A
#
# COMPACT_ATOMS: atom_id res chain seq x y z
N MET A 1 -6.53 -51.39 0.71
CA MET A 1 -5.76 -51.29 1.97
C MET A 1 -4.35 -50.90 1.57
N VAL A 2 -3.89 -49.70 1.91
CA VAL A 2 -2.57 -49.18 1.50
C VAL A 2 -1.79 -48.84 2.77
N GLU A 3 -0.63 -49.47 2.88
CA GLU A 3 0.30 -49.39 4.00
C GLU A 3 0.87 -47.98 4.17
N VAL A 4 0.90 -47.49 5.42
CA VAL A 4 1.59 -46.25 5.80
C VAL A 4 2.97 -46.64 6.34
N GLY A 5 3.98 -46.49 5.50
CA GLY A 5 5.38 -46.78 5.80
C GLY A 5 5.96 -45.88 6.90
N GLN A 6 6.68 -46.52 7.82
CA GLN A 6 7.47 -45.93 8.90
C GLN A 6 8.67 -45.15 8.32
N LYS A 7 8.84 -43.90 8.73
CA LYS A 7 9.92 -43.00 8.28
C LYS A 7 10.53 -42.17 9.42
N LYS A 8 10.56 -42.73 10.63
CA LYS A 8 11.06 -42.03 11.84
C LYS A 8 12.45 -42.51 12.31
N ASP A 9 12.94 -43.63 11.81
CA ASP A 9 14.15 -44.27 12.36
C ASP A 9 15.46 -43.91 11.63
N ASP A 10 15.38 -43.28 10.46
CA ASP A 10 16.57 -42.98 9.64
C ASP A 10 17.45 -41.89 10.27
N PHE A 11 16.87 -40.93 11.00
CA PHE A 11 17.62 -39.80 11.55
C PHE A 11 18.58 -40.23 12.67
N ARG A 12 18.14 -41.14 13.55
CA ARG A 12 19.00 -41.66 14.63
C ARG A 12 20.10 -42.57 14.07
N LYS A 13 19.80 -43.35 13.04
CA LYS A 13 20.79 -44.21 12.37
C LYS A 13 21.85 -43.43 11.59
N THR A 14 21.53 -42.27 11.03
CA THR A 14 22.51 -41.47 10.29
C THR A 14 23.40 -40.61 11.18
N ASN A 15 22.95 -40.26 12.39
CA ASN A 15 23.65 -39.29 13.25
C ASN A 15 24.16 -39.88 14.58
N TYR A 16 24.13 -41.22 14.77
CA TYR A 16 24.56 -41.84 16.03
C TYR A 16 26.01 -41.54 16.40
N LEU A 17 26.92 -41.50 15.41
CA LEU A 17 28.35 -41.21 15.63
C LEU A 17 28.59 -39.81 16.24
N CYS A 18 27.75 -38.82 15.90
CA CYS A 18 27.84 -37.47 16.45
C CYS A 18 27.22 -37.36 17.86
N LEU A 19 26.41 -38.34 18.26
CA LEU A 19 25.72 -38.37 19.55
C LEU A 19 26.48 -39.20 20.60
N ASP A 20 27.31 -40.15 20.16
CA ASP A 20 28.16 -40.99 21.03
C ASP A 20 29.49 -40.30 21.42
N GLU A 21 29.89 -39.22 20.72
CA GLU A 21 30.99 -38.39 21.18
C GLU A 21 30.53 -37.58 22.41
N CYS A 22 31.03 -37.95 23.59
CA CYS A 22 30.88 -37.17 24.82
C CYS A 22 31.48 -35.77 24.59
N ILE A 23 30.65 -34.80 24.20
CA ILE A 23 31.05 -33.40 24.08
C ILE A 23 31.31 -32.89 25.51
N SER A 24 32.57 -32.96 25.92
CA SER A 24 33.08 -32.32 27.12
C SER A 24 33.25 -30.83 26.82
N PHE A 25 32.42 -30.00 27.44
CA PHE A 25 32.68 -28.56 27.47
C PHE A 25 33.63 -28.28 28.63
N PRO A 26 34.73 -27.54 28.42
CA PRO A 26 35.58 -27.14 29.53
C PRO A 26 34.76 -26.27 30.48
N ASP A 27 34.79 -26.61 31.77
CA ASP A 27 34.27 -25.78 32.86
C ASP A 27 35.11 -24.51 32.94
N ILE A 28 34.80 -23.54 32.09
CA ILE A 28 35.33 -22.19 32.25
C ILE A 28 34.62 -21.63 33.46
N ALA A 29 35.31 -21.72 34.60
CA ALA A 29 34.94 -21.14 35.88
C ALA A 29 34.27 -19.78 35.65
N THR A 30 33.02 -19.67 36.08
CA THR A 30 32.32 -18.40 36.21
C THR A 30 33.03 -17.59 37.30
N ALA A 31 34.16 -16.98 36.96
CA ALA A 31 34.77 -15.94 37.76
C ALA A 31 33.72 -14.85 37.96
N SER A 32 33.49 -14.50 39.23
CA SER A 32 32.51 -13.53 39.66
C SER A 32 32.68 -12.23 38.91
N ILE A 33 31.75 -11.95 37.99
CA ILE A 33 31.59 -10.59 37.48
C ILE A 33 30.85 -9.84 38.57
N ASP A 34 31.62 -9.26 39.48
CA ASP A 34 31.10 -8.43 40.56
C ASP A 34 30.25 -7.30 39.97
N THR A 35 28.95 -7.49 40.13
CA THR A 35 27.94 -6.53 40.55
C THR A 35 28.36 -5.05 40.60
N ILE A 36 28.43 -4.38 39.44
CA ILE A 36 28.09 -2.95 39.38
C ILE A 36 26.58 -2.87 39.15
N SER A 37 25.83 -2.80 40.26
CA SER A 37 24.38 -2.63 40.25
C SER A 37 24.04 -1.18 39.93
N HIS A 38 23.60 -0.92 38.70
CA HIS A 38 22.78 0.25 38.42
C HIS A 38 21.30 -0.13 38.66
N PRO A 39 20.57 0.56 39.54
CA PRO A 39 19.17 0.28 39.77
C PRO A 39 18.38 0.84 38.58
N GLY A 40 17.80 -0.03 37.75
CA GLY A 40 16.75 0.39 36.80
C GLY A 40 16.72 -0.26 35.43
N LEU A 41 17.71 -1.06 35.03
CA LEU A 41 17.68 -1.73 33.72
C LEU A 41 17.58 -3.24 33.89
N SER A 42 16.35 -3.74 33.88
CA SER A 42 16.07 -5.16 33.65
C SER A 42 16.79 -5.59 32.38
N ARG A 43 17.87 -6.36 32.53
CA ARG A 43 18.58 -7.05 31.44
C ARG A 43 17.67 -8.14 30.87
N ARG A 44 16.59 -7.75 30.17
CA ARG A 44 15.81 -8.69 29.38
C ARG A 44 16.65 -9.06 28.19
N ALA A 45 17.10 -10.31 28.13
CA ALA A 45 17.68 -10.88 26.93
C ALA A 45 16.71 -10.68 25.75
N GLY A 46 17.18 -10.08 24.67
CA GLY A 46 16.38 -9.84 23.47
C GLY A 46 16.60 -8.49 22.82
N ARG A 47 15.79 -8.23 21.78
CA ARG A 47 15.85 -7.00 20.99
C ARG A 47 15.56 -5.77 21.87
N PRO A 48 16.35 -4.68 21.77
CA PRO A 48 16.10 -3.43 22.47
C PRO A 48 14.66 -2.96 22.27
N GLN A 49 13.96 -2.65 23.37
CA GLN A 49 12.63 -2.07 23.28
C GLN A 49 12.76 -0.59 22.89
N LYS A 50 11.93 -0.20 21.92
CA LYS A 50 11.77 1.21 21.57
C LYS A 50 10.92 1.93 22.62
N ASP A 51 11.14 3.23 22.75
CA ASP A 51 10.27 4.12 23.52
C ASP A 51 8.82 3.96 23.08
N PHE A 52 7.90 4.19 24.01
CA PHE A 52 6.48 4.05 23.72
C PHE A 52 6.08 4.92 22.53
N GLU A 53 6.56 6.17 22.48
CA GLU A 53 6.16 7.14 21.46
C GLU A 53 6.61 6.77 20.04
N SER A 54 7.81 6.19 19.90
CA SER A 54 8.39 5.78 18.61
C SER A 54 7.90 4.41 18.12
N CYS A 55 7.06 3.71 18.89
CA CYS A 55 6.48 2.44 18.52
C CYS A 55 5.32 2.58 17.51
N SER A 56 5.12 1.53 16.69
CA SER A 56 3.94 1.43 15.83
C SER A 56 2.64 1.36 16.65
N ILE A 57 1.52 1.84 16.10
CA ILE A 57 0.19 1.81 16.75
C ILE A 57 -0.17 0.39 17.22
N ARG A 58 0.13 -0.65 16.42
CA ARG A 58 -0.10 -2.05 16.78
C ARG A 58 0.66 -2.44 18.05
N THR A 59 1.91 -2.01 18.16
CA THR A 59 2.75 -2.25 19.34
C THR A 59 2.25 -1.45 20.54
N LYS A 60 1.90 -0.16 20.37
CA LYS A 60 1.30 0.69 21.42
C LYS A 60 0.05 0.03 22.02
N ARG A 61 -0.87 -0.46 21.18
CA ARG A 61 -2.08 -1.20 21.61
C ARG A 61 -1.75 -2.47 22.40
N ARG A 62 -0.79 -3.27 21.93
CA ARG A 62 -0.36 -4.50 22.64
C ARG A 62 0.22 -4.17 24.02
N ARG A 63 1.00 -3.09 24.13
CA ARG A 63 1.58 -2.65 25.41
C ARG A 63 0.52 -2.15 26.38
N ILE A 64 -0.45 -1.36 25.92
CA ILE A 64 -1.53 -0.81 26.76
C ILE A 64 -2.61 -1.85 27.12
N LYS A 65 -2.65 -3.00 26.46
CA LYS A 65 -3.70 -4.03 26.64
C LYS A 65 -4.00 -4.33 28.12
N HIS A 66 -2.98 -4.54 28.94
CA HIS A 66 -3.15 -4.82 30.37
C HIS A 66 -3.84 -3.67 31.15
N ILE A 67 -3.56 -2.41 30.80
CA ILE A 67 -4.19 -1.24 31.42
C ILE A 67 -5.69 -1.22 31.10
N LEU A 68 -6.07 -1.56 29.86
CA LEU A 68 -7.47 -1.63 29.45
C LEU A 68 -8.24 -2.80 30.06
N GLU A 69 -7.54 -3.87 30.45
CA GLU A 69 -8.16 -5.03 31.09
C GLU A 69 -8.37 -4.82 32.60
N ILE A 70 -7.50 -4.02 33.24
CA ILE A 70 -7.54 -3.79 34.68
C ILE A 70 -8.41 -2.57 35.03
N SER A 71 -8.27 -1.48 34.28
CA SER A 71 -8.87 -0.19 34.63
C SER A 71 -10.17 0.06 33.90
N ARG A 72 -11.11 0.73 34.58
CA ARG A 72 -12.37 1.17 33.97
C ARG A 72 -12.17 2.45 33.15
N GLN A 73 -13.12 2.74 32.26
CA GLN A 73 -13.04 3.89 31.36
C GLN A 73 -12.98 5.22 32.13
N GLU A 74 -13.69 5.32 33.25
CA GLU A 74 -13.73 6.51 34.12
C GLU A 74 -12.36 6.76 34.76
N GLU A 75 -11.70 5.70 35.23
CA GLU A 75 -10.36 5.76 35.85
C GLU A 75 -9.31 6.22 34.85
N ILE A 76 -9.35 5.68 33.63
CA ILE A 76 -8.43 6.07 32.54
C ILE A 76 -8.66 7.53 32.17
N SER A 77 -9.92 7.97 32.10
CA SER A 77 -10.27 9.34 31.76
C SER A 77 -9.77 10.33 32.82
N MET A 78 -10.00 10.02 34.10
CA MET A 78 -9.52 10.80 35.24
C MET A 78 -7.98 10.85 35.28
N ALA A 79 -7.31 9.72 35.04
CA ALA A 79 -5.85 9.68 35.02
C ALA A 79 -5.25 10.58 33.92
N VAL A 80 -5.86 10.59 32.73
CA VAL A 80 -5.45 11.48 31.63
C VAL A 80 -5.68 12.95 31.99
N GLU A 81 -6.83 13.29 32.57
CA GLU A 81 -7.12 14.65 33.03
C GLU A 81 -6.09 15.14 34.05
N VAL A 82 -5.82 14.35 35.10
CA VAL A 82 -4.83 14.66 36.13
C VAL A 82 -3.43 14.82 35.54
N GLN A 83 -3.04 13.95 34.60
CA GLN A 83 -1.74 14.04 33.95
C GLN A 83 -1.59 15.34 33.13
N LEU A 84 -2.64 15.74 32.40
CA LEU A 84 -2.64 16.99 31.63
C LEU A 84 -2.59 18.22 32.54
N HIS A 85 -3.26 18.19 33.70
CA HIS A 85 -3.14 19.25 34.71
C HIS A 85 -1.72 19.37 35.26
N ARG A 86 -1.06 18.25 35.56
CA ARG A 86 0.34 18.23 36.01
C ARG A 86 1.29 18.81 34.96
N GLU A 87 1.03 18.57 33.68
CA GLU A 87 1.77 19.14 32.56
C GLU A 87 1.42 20.61 32.27
N GLY A 88 0.49 21.22 33.01
CA GLY A 88 0.04 22.60 32.81
C GLY A 88 -0.92 22.79 31.63
N LYS A 89 -1.34 21.71 30.96
CA LYS A 89 -2.19 21.74 29.75
C LYS A 89 -3.68 21.83 30.11
N ARG A 90 -4.08 22.94 30.74
CA ARG A 90 -5.47 23.15 31.23
C ARG A 90 -6.54 23.02 30.15
N ASN A 91 -6.29 23.57 28.95
CA ASN A 91 -7.26 23.50 27.85
C ASN A 91 -7.45 22.05 27.36
N SER A 92 -6.38 21.26 27.30
CA SER A 92 -6.47 19.84 26.91
C SER A 92 -7.22 19.02 27.96
N ALA A 93 -6.98 19.28 29.25
CA ALA A 93 -7.71 18.63 30.34
C ALA A 93 -9.20 18.96 30.28
N ALA A 94 -9.55 20.23 30.06
CA ALA A 94 -10.94 20.67 29.89
C ALA A 94 -11.63 19.93 28.74
N ILE A 95 -10.97 19.74 27.60
CA ILE A 95 -11.51 18.98 26.46
C ILE A 95 -11.70 17.50 26.81
N VAL A 96 -10.76 16.87 27.51
CA VAL A 96 -10.90 15.46 27.90
C VAL A 96 -12.08 15.27 28.84
N LYS A 97 -12.19 16.11 29.87
CA LYS A 97 -13.33 16.14 30.79
C LYS A 97 -14.65 16.34 30.03
N GLU A 98 -14.66 17.29 29.12
CA GLU A 98 -15.80 17.58 28.25
C GLU A 98 -16.19 16.39 27.34
N LEU A 99 -15.24 15.58 26.89
CA LEU A 99 -15.53 14.39 26.09
C LEU A 99 -16.06 13.24 26.95
N CYS A 100 -15.64 13.15 28.20
CA CYS A 100 -16.06 12.12 29.15
C CYS A 100 -17.42 12.44 29.77
N ASP A 101 -17.74 13.71 29.98
CA ASP A 101 -18.97 14.17 30.64
C ASP A 101 -20.21 14.18 29.70
N PHE A 102 -20.04 14.06 28.37
CA PHE A 102 -21.12 14.40 27.43
C PHE A 102 -21.77 13.25 26.66
N SER A 103 -23.08 13.19 26.91
CA SER A 103 -24.18 12.64 26.11
C SER A 103 -23.89 12.45 24.59
N PRO A 104 -24.31 11.31 23.99
CA PRO A 104 -24.05 10.91 22.60
C PRO A 104 -24.37 11.98 21.53
N ARG A 105 -25.21 12.96 21.84
CA ARG A 105 -25.67 13.98 20.89
C ARG A 105 -24.65 15.09 20.64
N ARG A 106 -23.72 15.36 21.56
CA ARG A 106 -22.81 16.52 21.45
C ARG A 106 -21.75 16.39 20.36
N GLY A 107 -21.20 15.19 20.18
CA GLY A 107 -20.28 14.91 19.08
C GLY A 107 -20.92 15.18 17.71
N THR A 108 -22.23 14.98 17.58
CA THR A 108 -22.96 15.29 16.35
C THR A 108 -23.10 16.79 16.12
N THR A 109 -23.29 17.59 17.17
CA THR A 109 -23.37 19.06 17.11
C THR A 109 -22.02 19.66 16.75
N MET A 110 -20.93 19.21 17.37
CA MET A 110 -19.57 19.66 17.04
C MET A 110 -19.16 19.29 15.62
N LYS A 111 -19.52 18.08 15.16
CA LYS A 111 -19.31 17.66 13.77
C LYS A 111 -20.11 18.50 12.78
N LYS A 112 -21.35 18.88 13.11
CA LYS A 112 -22.18 19.79 12.30
C LYS A 112 -21.58 21.20 12.26
N ALA A 113 -21.10 21.73 13.39
CA ALA A 113 -20.45 23.04 13.44
C ALA A 113 -19.11 23.05 12.68
N SER A 114 -18.26 22.05 12.87
CA SER A 114 -16.96 21.96 12.17
C SER A 114 -17.12 21.84 10.64
N LYS A 115 -18.19 21.18 10.16
CA LYS A 115 -18.53 21.16 8.72
C LYS A 115 -18.91 22.54 8.16
N ARG A 116 -19.45 23.42 8.99
CA ARG A 116 -19.80 24.80 8.57
C ARG A 116 -18.56 25.69 8.45
N PHE A 117 -17.51 25.38 9.22
CA PHE A 117 -16.28 26.17 9.26
C PHE A 117 -15.08 25.52 8.58
N SER A 118 -15.20 24.30 8.05
CA SER A 118 -14.13 23.74 7.23
C SER A 118 -14.11 24.46 5.88
N SER A 119 -13.22 25.43 5.73
CA SER A 119 -12.83 25.90 4.41
C SER A 119 -12.37 24.67 3.59
N PRO A 120 -12.72 24.58 2.29
CA PRO A 120 -12.22 23.52 1.44
C PRO A 120 -10.70 23.51 1.53
N LYS A 121 -10.10 22.44 2.08
CA LYS A 121 -8.65 22.26 2.01
C LYS A 121 -8.30 22.26 0.53
N GLN A 122 -7.53 23.26 0.09
CA GLN A 122 -6.86 23.24 -1.20
C GLN A 122 -5.80 22.13 -1.17
N SER A 123 -6.24 20.89 -1.36
CA SER A 123 -5.38 19.73 -1.55
C SER A 123 -5.72 19.14 -2.91
N SER A 124 -4.79 19.21 -3.86
CA SER A 124 -4.69 18.38 -5.08
C SER A 124 -5.93 18.19 -5.97
N LEU A 125 -7.04 18.87 -5.67
CA LEU A 125 -8.30 18.76 -6.41
C LEU A 125 -8.14 19.26 -7.84
N SER A 126 -7.24 20.22 -8.07
CA SER A 126 -6.96 20.75 -9.41
C SER A 126 -6.38 19.70 -10.35
N GLU A 127 -5.46 18.86 -9.89
CA GLU A 127 -4.73 17.92 -10.76
C GLU A 127 -5.61 16.72 -11.14
N ASP A 128 -6.33 16.15 -10.17
CA ASP A 128 -7.31 15.09 -10.40
C ASP A 128 -8.49 15.56 -11.26
N HIS A 129 -8.92 16.81 -11.08
CA HIS A 129 -10.01 17.39 -11.87
C HIS A 129 -9.55 17.76 -13.29
N ALA A 130 -8.30 18.23 -13.46
CA ALA A 130 -7.69 18.46 -14.76
C ALA A 130 -7.62 17.16 -15.57
N LEU A 131 -7.07 16.09 -14.99
CA LEU A 131 -7.03 14.77 -15.64
C LEU A 131 -8.41 14.21 -15.98
N MET A 132 -9.44 14.56 -15.20
CA MET A 132 -10.82 14.15 -15.47
C MET A 132 -11.42 14.92 -16.64
N VAL A 133 -11.15 16.23 -16.73
CA VAL A 133 -11.59 17.11 -17.84
C VAL A 133 -10.82 16.76 -19.12
N ASP A 134 -9.49 16.69 -19.08
CA ASP A 134 -8.63 16.41 -20.24
C ASP A 134 -8.92 15.05 -20.89
N ALA A 135 -9.32 14.06 -20.07
CA ALA A 135 -9.68 12.73 -20.54
C ALA A 135 -11.18 12.55 -20.81
N ASN A 136 -12.00 13.61 -20.73
CA ASN A 136 -13.46 13.58 -20.87
C ASN A 136 -14.14 12.48 -20.03
N LEU A 137 -13.67 12.26 -18.80
CA LEU A 137 -14.18 11.21 -17.91
C LEU A 137 -15.29 11.75 -17.03
N SER A 138 -16.40 11.01 -16.94
CA SER A 138 -17.40 11.25 -15.88
C SER A 138 -16.76 11.03 -14.50
N THR A 139 -17.23 11.75 -13.47
CA THR A 139 -16.81 11.57 -12.08
C THR A 139 -16.96 10.12 -11.62
N HIS A 140 -18.00 9.42 -12.12
CA HIS A 140 -18.19 8.00 -11.84
C HIS A 140 -17.11 7.14 -12.52
N GLN A 141 -16.82 7.41 -13.80
CA GLN A 141 -15.80 6.71 -14.57
C GLN A 141 -14.40 6.90 -13.96
N TYR A 142 -14.02 8.13 -13.59
CA TYR A 142 -12.75 8.41 -12.93
C TYR A 142 -12.58 7.58 -11.65
N LYS A 143 -13.55 7.64 -10.74
CA LYS A 143 -13.53 6.89 -9.47
C LYS A 143 -13.48 5.38 -9.70
N VAL A 144 -14.24 4.86 -10.66
CA VAL A 144 -14.28 3.43 -10.95
C VAL A 144 -12.98 2.98 -11.61
N ASN A 145 -12.51 3.69 -12.63
CA ASN A 145 -11.32 3.33 -13.40
C ASN A 145 -10.06 3.47 -12.57
N PHE A 146 -9.86 4.59 -11.88
CA PHE A 146 -8.66 4.86 -11.10
C PHE A 146 -8.57 3.91 -9.89
N ARG A 147 -9.67 3.76 -9.12
CA ARG A 147 -9.71 2.84 -7.97
C ARG A 147 -9.52 1.39 -8.39
N LYS A 148 -10.14 0.93 -9.48
CA LYS A 148 -9.95 -0.44 -9.98
C LYS A 148 -8.52 -0.64 -10.50
N LYS A 149 -7.95 0.34 -11.22
CA LYS A 149 -6.58 0.29 -11.76
C LYS A 149 -5.54 0.23 -10.65
N LEU A 150 -5.65 1.08 -9.62
CA LEU A 150 -4.77 1.06 -8.45
C LEU A 150 -4.85 -0.27 -7.68
N LYS A 151 -6.06 -0.79 -7.42
CA LYS A 151 -6.25 -2.08 -6.77
C LYS A 151 -5.59 -3.23 -7.56
N ARG A 152 -5.72 -3.23 -8.89
CA ARG A 152 -5.06 -4.23 -9.76
C ARG A 152 -3.54 -4.10 -9.72
N ARG A 153 -3.00 -2.88 -9.78
CA ARG A 153 -1.55 -2.62 -9.67
C ARG A 153 -1.00 -3.09 -8.32
N ASN A 154 -1.71 -2.85 -7.22
CA ASN A 154 -1.31 -3.33 -5.90
C ASN A 154 -1.31 -4.86 -5.79
N LYS A 155 -2.23 -5.54 -6.48
CA LYS A 155 -2.20 -7.00 -6.59
C LYS A 155 -0.95 -7.49 -7.35
N HIS A 156 -0.56 -6.82 -8.44
CA HIS A 156 0.67 -7.14 -9.16
C HIS A 156 1.92 -6.86 -8.30
N ASN A 157 1.97 -5.73 -7.59
CA ASN A 157 3.06 -5.41 -6.66
C ASN A 157 3.28 -6.54 -5.66
N ARG A 158 2.21 -7.03 -5.03
CA ARG A 158 2.30 -8.13 -4.08
C ARG A 158 2.86 -9.40 -4.74
N LYS A 159 2.32 -9.79 -5.89
CA LYS A 159 2.79 -10.97 -6.65
C LYS A 159 4.24 -10.85 -7.09
N PHE A 160 4.66 -9.68 -7.58
CA PHE A 160 6.04 -9.44 -8.00
C PHE A 160 7.00 -9.55 -6.83
N ARG A 161 6.64 -8.98 -5.67
CA ARG A 161 7.41 -9.16 -4.45
C ARG A 161 7.48 -10.61 -4.02
N GLU A 162 6.41 -11.39 -4.11
CA GLU A 162 6.42 -12.78 -3.66
C GLU A 162 7.23 -13.69 -4.59
N LEU A 163 7.11 -13.52 -5.91
CA LEU A 163 7.58 -14.50 -6.90
C LEU A 163 8.82 -14.07 -7.69
N PHE A 164 9.09 -12.77 -7.82
CA PHE A 164 10.04 -12.25 -8.81
C PHE A 164 11.12 -11.32 -8.23
N THR A 165 11.26 -11.26 -6.89
CA THR A 165 12.29 -10.44 -6.24
C THR A 165 13.19 -11.29 -5.35
N ARG A 166 14.48 -11.00 -5.37
CA ARG A 166 15.44 -11.62 -4.46
C ARG A 166 15.21 -11.14 -3.03
N LYS A 167 15.41 -12.04 -2.07
CA LYS A 167 15.23 -11.81 -0.61
C LYS A 167 16.56 -11.65 0.12
N THR A 168 17.57 -11.15 -0.58
CA THR A 168 18.92 -10.90 -0.07
C THR A 168 19.00 -9.62 0.73
N SER A 169 18.49 -8.51 0.17
CA SER A 169 18.44 -7.21 0.84
C SER A 169 17.18 -6.44 0.45
N ARG A 170 16.83 -5.42 1.26
CA ARG A 170 15.73 -4.52 0.93
C ARG A 170 15.99 -3.74 -0.36
N ILE A 171 17.23 -3.37 -0.61
CA ILE A 171 17.64 -2.60 -1.80
C ILE A 171 17.44 -3.47 -3.03
N ASP A 172 17.92 -4.71 -3.01
CA ASP A 172 17.77 -5.66 -4.12
C ASP A 172 16.30 -6.01 -4.36
N THR A 173 15.53 -6.22 -3.29
CA THR A 173 14.08 -6.45 -3.42
C THR A 173 13.38 -5.29 -4.13
N ASN A 174 13.71 -4.05 -3.77
CA ASN A 174 13.09 -2.87 -4.38
C ASN A 174 13.56 -2.67 -5.83
N LYS A 175 14.85 -2.91 -6.11
CA LYS A 175 15.42 -2.86 -7.46
C LYS A 175 14.72 -3.85 -8.39
N ASP A 176 14.59 -5.12 -7.98
CA ASP A 176 13.92 -6.15 -8.75
C ASP A 176 12.42 -5.82 -8.95
N LEU A 177 11.76 -5.28 -7.92
CA LEU A 177 10.35 -4.87 -7.99
C LEU A 177 10.14 -3.75 -9.02
N ILE A 178 10.97 -2.71 -8.99
CA ILE A 178 10.88 -1.57 -9.91
C ILE A 178 11.14 -2.02 -11.35
N ASN A 179 12.20 -2.80 -11.58
CA ASN A 179 12.50 -3.34 -12.91
C ASN A 179 11.33 -4.14 -13.46
N ARG A 180 10.71 -5.00 -12.64
CA ARG A 180 9.54 -5.78 -13.05
C ARG A 180 8.34 -4.89 -13.37
N LEU A 181 8.12 -3.85 -12.59
CA LEU A 181 7.03 -2.90 -12.83
C LEU A 181 7.23 -2.15 -14.15
N LEU A 182 8.44 -1.64 -14.41
CA LEU A 182 8.79 -0.92 -15.63
C LEU A 182 8.55 -1.78 -16.88
N LEU A 183 9.08 -3.00 -16.89
CA LEU A 183 8.86 -3.96 -17.98
C LEU A 183 7.39 -4.33 -18.18
N THR A 184 6.55 -4.21 -17.15
CA THR A 184 5.10 -4.51 -17.25
C THR A 184 4.26 -3.31 -17.67
N SER A 185 4.78 -2.10 -17.52
CA SER A 185 4.14 -0.86 -17.98
C SER A 185 4.60 -0.40 -19.36
N ASP A 186 5.71 -0.91 -19.87
CA ASP A 186 6.24 -0.57 -21.19
C ASP A 186 5.21 -0.82 -22.31
N PRO A 187 4.79 0.21 -23.07
CA PRO A 187 3.79 0.07 -24.14
C PRO A 187 4.23 -0.85 -25.28
N ASN A 188 5.50 -0.77 -25.69
CA ASN A 188 6.02 -1.54 -26.81
C ASN A 188 6.04 -3.03 -26.44
N ILE A 189 6.58 -3.35 -25.26
CA ILE A 189 6.59 -4.73 -24.75
C ILE A 189 5.16 -5.23 -24.50
N ALA A 190 4.26 -4.38 -23.99
CA ALA A 190 2.86 -4.76 -23.71
C ALA A 190 2.02 -5.02 -24.97
N ASN A 191 2.39 -4.43 -26.11
CA ASN A 191 1.75 -4.67 -27.40
C ASN A 191 2.23 -5.99 -28.04
N LEU A 192 3.49 -6.36 -27.80
CA LEU A 192 4.07 -7.61 -28.30
C LEU A 192 3.69 -8.85 -27.48
N ARG A 193 3.26 -8.68 -26.23
CA ARG A 193 2.87 -9.80 -25.36
C ARG A 193 1.53 -10.42 -25.78
N SER A 194 1.47 -11.76 -25.77
CA SER A 194 0.23 -12.49 -25.97
C SER A 194 -0.78 -12.12 -24.87
N ARG A 195 -1.97 -11.65 -25.27
CA ARG A 195 -3.05 -11.30 -24.35
C ARG A 195 -4.07 -12.43 -24.30
N PRO A 196 -4.51 -12.85 -23.11
CA PRO A 196 -5.57 -13.83 -23.01
C PRO A 196 -6.84 -13.29 -23.67
N LYS A 197 -7.46 -14.09 -24.54
CA LYS A 197 -8.71 -13.73 -25.21
C LYS A 197 -9.82 -13.62 -24.17
N THR A 198 -10.41 -12.44 -24.01
CA THR A 198 -11.55 -12.23 -23.12
C THR A 198 -12.85 -12.41 -23.90
N LYS A 199 -13.79 -13.20 -23.36
CA LYS A 199 -15.16 -13.24 -23.89
C LYS A 199 -15.81 -11.87 -23.66
N ARG A 200 -16.17 -11.17 -24.74
CA ARG A 200 -16.96 -9.94 -24.64
C ARG A 200 -18.42 -10.32 -24.41
N GLY A 201 -19.09 -9.67 -23.46
CA GLY A 201 -20.53 -9.82 -23.27
C GLY A 201 -21.30 -9.27 -24.48
N LYS A 202 -22.52 -9.75 -24.70
CA LYS A 202 -23.43 -9.17 -25.70
C LYS A 202 -23.80 -7.75 -25.26
N ILE A 203 -23.57 -6.78 -26.13
CA ILE A 203 -24.01 -5.39 -25.96
C ILE A 203 -25.43 -5.29 -26.56
N SER A 204 -26.32 -4.52 -25.94
CA SER A 204 -27.67 -4.30 -26.49
C SER A 204 -27.61 -3.57 -27.84
N LYS A 205 -28.61 -3.80 -28.69
CA LYS A 205 -28.68 -3.21 -30.04
C LYS A 205 -28.67 -1.68 -30.00
N GLU A 206 -29.43 -1.09 -29.08
CA GLU A 206 -29.50 0.36 -28.85
C GLU A 206 -28.13 0.97 -28.51
N VAL A 207 -27.37 0.32 -27.62
CA VAL A 207 -26.04 0.81 -27.23
C VAL A 207 -25.04 0.65 -28.38
N ARG A 208 -25.20 -0.35 -29.25
CA ARG A 208 -24.36 -0.48 -30.45
C ARG A 208 -24.63 0.67 -31.43
N GLU A 209 -25.91 0.97 -31.68
CA GLU A 209 -26.33 2.05 -32.59
C GLU A 209 -25.82 3.43 -32.13
N LEU A 210 -25.80 3.67 -30.81
CA LEU A 210 -25.22 4.89 -30.23
C LEU A 210 -23.68 4.96 -30.29
N LEU A 211 -23.00 3.82 -30.36
CA LEU A 211 -21.53 3.74 -30.42
C LEU A 211 -20.98 3.75 -31.85
N GLU A 212 -21.82 3.47 -32.85
CA GLU A 212 -21.46 3.45 -34.26
C GLU A 212 -21.42 4.89 -34.78
N ILE A 213 -20.35 5.61 -34.43
CA ILE A 213 -20.05 6.92 -35.02
C ILE A 213 -19.83 6.68 -36.52
N ARG A 214 -20.71 7.26 -37.34
CA ARG A 214 -20.63 7.30 -38.80
C ARG A 214 -19.20 7.60 -39.23
N ALA A 215 -18.49 6.61 -39.75
CA ALA A 215 -17.22 6.86 -40.40
C ALA A 215 -17.46 7.90 -41.50
N PRO A 216 -16.63 8.96 -41.62
CA PRO A 216 -16.70 9.83 -42.77
C PRO A 216 -16.56 8.97 -44.02
N ALA A 217 -17.42 9.22 -45.00
CA ALA A 217 -17.39 8.53 -46.28
C ALA A 217 -15.96 8.55 -46.85
N PRO A 218 -15.49 7.48 -47.51
CA PRO A 218 -14.19 7.48 -48.15
C PRO A 218 -14.12 8.67 -49.10
N ILE A 219 -13.22 9.61 -48.82
CA ILE A 219 -12.87 10.68 -49.75
C ILE A 219 -12.21 9.98 -50.94
N ASN A 220 -12.83 10.06 -52.11
CA ASN A 220 -12.26 9.55 -53.36
C ASN A 220 -10.92 10.24 -53.60
N GLN A 221 -9.83 9.49 -53.47
CA GLN A 221 -8.46 10.01 -53.68
C GLN A 221 -8.21 10.33 -55.16
N ASP A 222 -9.06 9.83 -56.06
CA ASP A 222 -8.98 10.04 -57.50
C ASP A 222 -9.28 11.49 -57.91
N ALA A 223 -9.94 12.28 -57.05
CA ALA A 223 -10.22 13.70 -57.33
C ALA A 223 -9.02 14.62 -57.07
N ILE A 224 -8.12 14.24 -56.14
CA ILE A 224 -6.98 15.10 -55.73
C ILE A 224 -5.82 14.99 -56.72
N LEU A 225 -5.70 13.86 -57.42
CA LEU A 225 -4.63 13.62 -58.40
C LEU A 225 -4.87 14.31 -59.77
N SER A 226 -6.09 14.76 -60.07
CA SER A 226 -6.38 15.45 -61.33
C SER A 226 -6.00 16.94 -61.30
N GLU A 227 -6.02 17.60 -60.13
CA GLU A 227 -5.80 19.04 -60.00
C GLU A 227 -4.31 19.46 -60.01
N TYR A 228 -3.38 18.49 -59.90
CA TYR A 228 -1.93 18.76 -59.90
C TYR A 228 -1.26 18.53 -61.27
N SER A 229 -2.01 18.13 -62.29
CA SER A 229 -1.46 17.79 -63.61
C SER A 229 -1.19 19.00 -64.50
N ASP A 230 -1.67 20.20 -64.13
CA ASP A 230 -1.78 21.35 -65.05
C ASP A 230 -0.78 22.49 -64.74
N LEU A 231 0.35 22.24 -64.06
CA LEU A 231 1.30 23.31 -63.67
C LEU A 231 2.78 23.08 -64.01
N GLU A 232 3.10 22.27 -65.01
CA GLU A 232 4.49 22.15 -65.51
C GLU A 232 4.49 22.19 -67.05
N GLU A 233 4.56 23.37 -67.63
CA GLU A 233 5.04 23.66 -69.00
C GLU A 233 5.19 25.19 -69.15
N SER A 234 6.24 25.64 -69.84
CA SER A 234 6.74 27.03 -70.01
C SER A 234 7.55 27.58 -68.81
N ASP A 235 8.85 27.90 -68.85
CA ASP A 235 9.73 28.25 -69.97
C ASP A 235 11.21 27.93 -69.62
N LEU A 236 11.87 27.13 -70.45
CA LEU A 236 13.32 27.17 -70.63
C LEU A 236 13.56 27.18 -72.13
N ASP A 237 13.90 28.35 -72.67
CA ASP A 237 14.79 28.41 -73.83
C ASP A 237 15.41 29.80 -74.04
N SER A 238 16.73 29.74 -74.23
CA SER A 238 17.56 30.58 -75.12
C SER A 238 18.14 31.92 -74.64
N GLU A 239 19.46 31.87 -74.43
CA GLU A 239 20.55 32.83 -74.77
C GLU A 239 20.47 34.32 -74.36
#